data_AF-A0AAJ7RZZ7-F1
#
_entry.id   AF-A0AAJ7RZZ7-F1
#
_cell.length_a   1.000
_cell.length_b   1.000
_cell.length_c   1.000
_cell.angle_alpha   90.00
_cell.angle_beta   90.00
_cell.angle_gamma   90.00
#
_symmetry.space_group_name_H-M   'P 1'
#
loop_
_entity.id
_entity.type
_entity.pdbx_description
1 polymer ?
#
loop_
_entity_poly.entity_id
_entity_poly.type
_entity_poly.pdbx_seq_one_letter_code
_entity_poly.pdbx_strand_id
1 'polypeptide(L)'
;MMQRAVLLLCWLPLLNHCHAVNPGCSCVVYSSSDRPQGGTFTSPYYPKRYPTNIDCLLYTFIGQPDEIVKLTFHHFNIRRGRSDCMGGDFLKVFLHLETSGVSEYTPWSGVLCGDLSDIPQVLYSSRSTLILEFHTQGPTSNATGFFGNFHFINRRLFETDGVLIPGTMCDLEFVSSQSKRQYGRFYSPRYPSSYPKNIRCSYLFRARLKERIRLFFEEISLQKGDLSCLNRADLIRVHDGSDSRAATIAVLCNQGAEVEVLSTGSDLYVEFVANSEWPGQGFKAMFQFQPLDDAPHPEPDKVVPGAVTGNPKYSVIGPAVSATTSLCNMIFSSDSTKKGVVTSPGYPNPYPPRTHCTYEFQGRGKERVQVVFQDLNLYHTSNMAKECKDVDSLVAYVHIDGKKEKIDSFCGGKPLLPIMSNGPWLSLEFNGFTSSRDSRGFKAVYSFIENFGITTGRQEVQSQFPCAFVYNSNETRNGTFASPNYPGLYPRNTECHYFFNGQPNERVHLHFHFFDVEGVMPCEAVSASDFVEFSNYMSRDRKYSRHCGQQKEFDVESDRKFFRVTFKSNERYDATGFNASYVFVDEEGNYTTKPPTSNATTLKGATITVLAMLLFTSPFLLGRVPL
;
A
#
# COMPACT_ATOMS: atom_id res chain seq x y z
N MET A 1 -49.27 24.59 54.96
CA MET A 1 -47.86 24.15 54.86
C MET A 1 -47.83 22.68 54.49
N MET A 2 -46.74 22.28 53.82
CA MET A 2 -46.27 20.92 53.51
C MET A 2 -46.50 20.42 52.08
N GLN A 3 -45.34 20.17 51.47
CA GLN A 3 -45.04 19.90 50.06
C GLN A 3 -45.56 18.55 49.57
N ARG A 4 -45.93 18.54 48.27
CA ARG A 4 -46.01 17.32 47.46
C ARG A 4 -44.59 16.80 47.20
N ALA A 5 -44.28 15.62 47.72
CA ALA A 5 -43.09 14.86 47.32
C ALA A 5 -43.41 14.05 46.06
N VAL A 6 -42.62 14.26 45.00
CA VAL A 6 -42.64 13.48 43.76
C VAL A 6 -41.72 12.27 43.97
N LEU A 7 -42.26 11.06 43.91
CA LEU A 7 -41.51 9.81 43.89
C LEU A 7 -41.04 9.54 42.45
N LEU A 8 -39.74 9.76 42.20
CA LEU A 8 -39.04 9.29 41.00
C LEU A 8 -38.78 7.79 41.13
N LEU A 9 -39.60 6.98 40.45
CA LEU A 9 -39.36 5.55 40.23
C LEU A 9 -38.16 5.40 39.27
N CYS A 10 -36.98 5.13 39.83
CA CYS A 10 -35.86 4.59 39.06
C CYS A 10 -36.23 3.20 38.52
N TRP A 11 -36.44 3.11 37.21
CA TRP A 11 -36.46 1.84 36.51
C TRP A 11 -35.04 1.25 36.50
N LEU A 12 -34.74 0.39 37.47
CA LEU A 12 -33.66 -0.59 37.32
C LEU A 12 -34.09 -1.58 36.23
N PRO A 13 -33.31 -1.80 35.16
CA PRO A 13 -33.61 -2.87 34.23
C PRO A 13 -33.47 -4.19 34.99
N LEU A 14 -34.55 -4.97 35.02
CA LEU A 14 -34.54 -6.35 35.45
C LEU A 14 -33.46 -7.09 34.65
N LEU A 15 -32.38 -7.50 35.33
CA LEU A 15 -31.48 -8.54 34.83
C LEU A 15 -32.29 -9.83 34.76
N ASN A 16 -32.89 -10.06 33.60
CA ASN A 16 -33.59 -11.28 33.28
C ASN A 16 -32.59 -12.43 33.44
N HIS A 17 -32.76 -13.25 34.48
CA HIS A 17 -31.94 -14.43 34.69
C HIS A 17 -32.29 -15.42 33.59
N CYS A 18 -31.48 -15.46 32.53
CA CYS A 18 -31.60 -16.49 31.52
C CYS A 18 -31.18 -17.83 32.12
N HIS A 19 -31.93 -18.88 31.79
CA HIS A 19 -31.51 -20.27 31.97
C HIS A 19 -30.19 -20.47 31.24
N ALA A 20 -29.09 -20.47 31.99
CA ALA A 20 -27.78 -20.77 31.43
C ALA A 20 -27.80 -22.22 30.90
N VAL A 21 -27.39 -22.41 29.64
CA VAL A 21 -27.17 -23.73 29.02
C VAL A 21 -25.92 -24.42 29.60
N ASN A 22 -25.26 -23.79 30.57
CA ASN A 22 -24.18 -24.33 31.38
C ASN A 22 -24.35 -23.79 32.83
N PRO A 23 -24.58 -24.62 33.86
CA PRO A 23 -24.98 -24.16 35.20
C PRO A 23 -23.98 -23.28 35.97
N GLY A 24 -22.80 -22.98 35.40
CA GLY A 24 -21.77 -22.13 36.02
C GLY A 24 -21.58 -20.72 35.41
N CYS A 25 -22.14 -20.40 34.24
CA CYS A 25 -21.91 -19.11 33.56
C CYS A 25 -23.05 -18.10 33.76
N SER A 26 -22.71 -16.84 34.03
CA SER A 26 -23.68 -15.74 33.88
C SER A 26 -23.86 -15.43 32.39
N CYS A 27 -25.07 -15.07 31.96
CA CYS A 27 -25.32 -14.76 30.54
C CYS A 27 -26.22 -13.53 30.33
N VAL A 28 -25.96 -12.84 29.22
CA VAL A 28 -26.74 -11.72 28.69
C VAL A 28 -27.16 -12.11 27.27
N VAL A 29 -28.47 -12.11 27.02
CA VAL A 29 -29.04 -12.52 25.73
C VAL A 29 -29.62 -11.32 24.99
N TYR A 30 -29.31 -11.23 23.70
CA TYR A 30 -29.84 -10.27 22.75
C TYR A 30 -30.53 -11.04 21.62
N SER A 31 -31.85 -10.94 21.53
CA SER A 31 -32.63 -11.63 20.50
C SER A 31 -33.23 -10.64 19.51
N SER A 32 -33.29 -11.01 18.22
CA SER A 32 -34.01 -10.21 17.21
C SER A 32 -35.51 -10.17 17.47
N SER A 33 -36.07 -11.17 18.16
CA SER A 33 -37.46 -11.16 18.63
C SER A 33 -37.74 -10.01 19.62
N ASP A 34 -36.77 -9.66 20.46
CA ASP A 34 -36.91 -8.60 21.47
C ASP A 34 -36.41 -7.25 20.94
N ARG A 35 -35.37 -7.26 20.09
CA ARG A 35 -34.66 -6.09 19.57
C ARG A 35 -34.37 -6.22 18.08
N PRO A 36 -35.38 -6.10 17.21
CA PRO A 36 -35.24 -6.39 15.78
C PRO A 36 -34.27 -5.45 15.04
N GLN A 37 -34.12 -4.21 15.50
CA GLN A 37 -33.20 -3.24 14.89
C GLN A 37 -31.74 -3.38 15.36
N GLY A 38 -31.48 -4.30 16.30
CA GLY A 38 -30.20 -4.40 16.99
C GLY A 38 -30.13 -3.52 18.24
N GLY A 39 -28.92 -3.23 18.70
CA GLY A 39 -28.71 -2.45 19.91
C GLY A 39 -27.25 -2.31 20.28
N THR A 40 -26.97 -1.98 21.54
CA THR A 40 -25.61 -1.86 22.07
C THR A 40 -25.32 -2.94 23.11
N PHE A 41 -24.05 -3.29 23.25
CA PHE A 41 -23.56 -4.21 24.25
C PHE A 41 -22.27 -3.65 24.87
N THR A 42 -22.06 -3.94 26.15
CA THR A 42 -20.90 -3.46 26.92
C THR A 42 -20.37 -4.53 27.84
N SER A 43 -19.07 -4.46 28.14
CA SER A 43 -18.52 -5.12 29.32
C SER A 43 -19.19 -4.59 30.61
N PRO A 44 -19.14 -5.35 31.72
CA PRO A 44 -19.71 -4.88 32.97
C PRO A 44 -19.07 -3.55 33.42
N TYR A 45 -19.90 -2.62 33.88
CA TYR A 45 -19.53 -1.29 34.38
C TYR A 45 -18.90 -0.31 33.40
N TYR A 46 -18.79 -0.62 32.09
CA TYR A 46 -18.31 0.32 31.09
C TYR A 46 -19.02 1.69 31.19
N PRO A 47 -18.29 2.83 31.12
CA PRO A 47 -16.87 3.00 30.78
C PRO A 47 -15.89 2.82 31.95
N LYS A 48 -16.37 2.41 33.13
CA LYS A 48 -15.51 2.05 34.26
C LYS A 48 -14.88 0.68 34.03
N ARG A 49 -13.83 0.40 34.81
CA ARG A 49 -13.12 -0.88 34.81
C ARG A 49 -14.06 -2.05 35.05
N TYR A 50 -13.86 -3.12 34.27
CA TYR A 50 -14.58 -4.36 34.46
C TYR A 50 -14.12 -5.11 35.73
N PRO A 51 -14.98 -5.97 36.32
CA PRO A 51 -14.61 -6.80 37.47
C PRO A 51 -13.46 -7.77 37.19
N THR A 52 -12.61 -8.00 38.19
CA THR A 52 -11.63 -9.10 38.19
C THR A 52 -12.31 -10.43 38.54
N ASN A 53 -11.72 -11.55 38.11
CA ASN A 53 -12.18 -12.91 38.41
C ASN A 53 -13.58 -13.25 37.86
N ILE A 54 -13.90 -12.75 36.66
CA ILE A 54 -15.04 -13.23 35.89
C ILE A 54 -14.63 -14.58 35.32
N ASP A 55 -15.13 -15.65 35.95
CA ASP A 55 -14.91 -17.03 35.49
C ASP A 55 -15.64 -17.30 34.18
N CYS A 56 -16.86 -16.78 34.01
CA CYS A 56 -17.58 -16.89 32.76
C CYS A 56 -18.74 -15.90 32.65
N LEU A 57 -18.68 -15.01 31.66
CA LEU A 57 -19.80 -14.15 31.26
C LEU A 57 -20.07 -14.28 29.76
N LEU A 58 -21.24 -14.82 29.41
CA LEU A 58 -21.68 -15.04 28.04
C LEU A 58 -22.50 -13.85 27.53
N TYR A 59 -22.18 -13.38 26.32
CA TYR A 59 -23.00 -12.49 25.53
C TYR A 59 -23.51 -13.27 24.32
N THR A 60 -24.81 -13.55 24.29
CA THR A 60 -25.44 -14.39 23.28
C THR A 60 -26.34 -13.56 22.38
N PHE A 61 -26.06 -13.53 21.09
CA PHE A 61 -26.84 -12.81 20.09
C PHE A 61 -27.57 -13.83 19.19
N ILE A 62 -28.90 -13.73 19.11
CA ILE A 62 -29.76 -14.71 18.44
C ILE A 62 -30.68 -13.98 17.43
N GLY A 63 -30.44 -14.19 16.15
CA GLY A 63 -31.32 -13.76 15.06
C GLY A 63 -32.33 -14.84 14.66
N GLN A 64 -33.20 -14.50 13.73
CA GLN A 64 -34.06 -15.46 13.02
C GLN A 64 -33.22 -16.38 12.12
N PRO A 65 -33.77 -17.53 11.66
CA PRO A 65 -33.02 -18.50 10.84
C PRO A 65 -32.43 -17.94 9.53
N ASP A 66 -33.04 -16.89 8.96
CA ASP A 66 -32.59 -16.18 7.77
C ASP A 66 -31.76 -14.93 8.07
N GLU A 67 -31.41 -14.69 9.33
CA GLU A 67 -30.57 -13.59 9.78
C GLU A 67 -29.15 -14.07 10.15
N ILE A 68 -28.21 -13.16 10.04
CA ILE A 68 -26.88 -13.25 10.66
C ILE A 68 -26.67 -12.07 11.60
N VAL A 69 -25.80 -12.25 12.59
CA VAL A 69 -25.43 -11.22 13.56
C VAL A 69 -24.20 -10.49 13.05
N LYS A 70 -24.26 -9.15 13.02
CA LYS A 70 -23.10 -8.26 12.86
C LYS A 70 -22.83 -7.55 14.18
N LEU A 71 -21.63 -7.69 14.72
CA LEU A 71 -21.13 -6.89 15.84
C LEU A 71 -20.10 -5.90 15.35
N THR A 72 -20.10 -4.70 15.92
CA THR A 72 -19.06 -3.69 15.70
C THR A 72 -18.57 -3.19 17.07
N PHE A 73 -17.26 -3.26 17.30
CA PHE A 73 -16.62 -2.68 18.48
C PHE A 73 -16.29 -1.20 18.21
N HIS A 74 -16.72 -0.33 19.11
CA HIS A 74 -16.36 1.09 19.11
C HIS A 74 -15.28 1.41 20.16
N HIS A 75 -15.22 0.59 21.21
CA HIS A 75 -14.19 0.64 22.22
C HIS A 75 -13.82 -0.79 22.60
N PHE A 76 -12.52 -1.05 22.74
CA PHE A 76 -12.01 -2.32 23.21
C PHE A 76 -10.68 -2.10 23.93
N ASN A 77 -10.64 -2.49 25.20
CA ASN A 77 -9.48 -2.41 26.05
C ASN A 77 -9.58 -3.51 27.11
N ILE A 78 -8.96 -4.66 26.83
CA ILE A 78 -8.92 -5.83 27.72
C ILE A 78 -7.46 -6.08 28.09
N ARG A 79 -7.18 -6.33 29.38
CA ARG A 79 -5.81 -6.52 29.87
C ARG A 79 -5.11 -7.67 29.16
N ARG A 80 -4.14 -7.34 28.33
CA ARG A 80 -3.25 -8.29 27.65
C ARG A 80 -2.11 -8.72 28.57
N GLY A 81 -1.96 -10.03 28.78
CA GLY A 81 -0.80 -10.60 29.47
C GLY A 81 0.38 -10.78 28.53
N ARG A 82 0.18 -11.57 27.47
CA ARG A 82 1.12 -11.81 26.37
C ARG A 82 0.45 -11.51 25.03
N SER A 83 1.24 -11.48 23.94
CA SER A 83 0.76 -11.17 22.58
C SER A 83 -0.27 -12.16 22.03
N ASP A 84 -0.33 -13.37 22.58
CA ASP A 84 -1.28 -14.45 22.25
C ASP A 84 -2.50 -14.48 23.18
N CYS A 85 -2.71 -13.42 23.98
CA CYS A 85 -3.71 -13.33 25.02
C CYS A 85 -3.55 -14.35 26.18
N MET A 86 -2.46 -15.12 26.20
CA MET A 86 -2.18 -16.02 27.33
C MET A 86 -1.74 -15.24 28.57
N GLY A 87 -2.17 -15.71 29.74
CA GLY A 87 -1.83 -15.09 31.03
C GLY A 87 -2.45 -13.71 31.25
N GLY A 88 -3.42 -13.30 30.43
CA GLY A 88 -4.19 -12.06 30.58
C GLY A 88 -5.69 -12.32 30.65
N ASP A 89 -6.47 -11.25 30.53
CA ASP A 89 -7.92 -11.35 30.36
C ASP A 89 -8.22 -11.50 28.86
N PHE A 90 -9.32 -12.15 28.51
CA PHE A 90 -9.64 -12.41 27.11
C PHE A 90 -11.14 -12.53 26.87
N LEU A 91 -11.52 -12.29 25.62
CA LEU A 91 -12.86 -12.49 25.10
C LEU A 91 -12.81 -13.60 24.05
N LYS A 92 -13.37 -14.77 24.37
CA LYS A 92 -13.45 -15.90 23.45
C LYS A 92 -14.65 -15.71 22.52
N VAL A 93 -14.48 -16.00 21.23
CA VAL A 93 -15.44 -15.65 20.18
C VAL A 93 -15.95 -16.90 19.47
N PHE A 94 -17.27 -17.05 19.35
CA PHE A 94 -17.93 -18.14 18.64
C PHE A 94 -18.79 -17.59 17.49
N LEU A 95 -18.26 -17.63 16.26
CA LEU A 95 -18.94 -17.10 15.06
C LEU A 95 -19.74 -18.17 14.30
N HIS A 96 -19.39 -19.44 14.48
CA HIS A 96 -19.86 -20.54 13.63
C HIS A 96 -20.68 -21.56 14.40
N LEU A 97 -21.80 -21.11 14.94
CA LEU A 97 -22.70 -21.93 15.75
C LEU A 97 -23.91 -22.41 14.95
N GLU A 98 -24.24 -23.69 15.12
CA GLU A 98 -25.48 -24.30 14.62
C GLU A 98 -26.63 -24.21 15.64
N THR A 99 -26.28 -24.06 16.92
CA THR A 99 -27.21 -23.97 18.05
C THR A 99 -26.97 -22.70 18.86
N SER A 100 -27.92 -22.32 19.71
CA SER A 100 -27.86 -21.13 20.56
C SER A 100 -27.06 -21.32 21.87
N GLY A 101 -26.22 -22.36 21.96
CA GLY A 101 -25.49 -22.72 23.17
C GLY A 101 -24.06 -23.15 22.89
N VAL A 102 -23.18 -22.96 23.89
CA VAL A 102 -21.78 -23.38 23.87
C VAL A 102 -21.46 -24.26 25.07
N SER A 103 -20.51 -25.16 24.88
CA SER A 103 -19.94 -26.03 25.92
C SER A 103 -18.41 -25.94 25.89
N GLU A 104 -17.74 -26.58 26.84
CA GLU A 104 -16.28 -26.70 26.86
C GLU A 104 -15.69 -27.39 25.61
N TYR A 105 -16.49 -28.19 24.90
CA TYR A 105 -16.09 -28.87 23.66
C TYR A 105 -16.43 -28.08 22.39
N THR A 106 -17.14 -26.95 22.51
CA THR A 106 -17.54 -26.17 21.35
C THR A 106 -16.32 -25.45 20.78
N PRO A 107 -15.99 -25.62 19.49
CA PRO A 107 -14.85 -24.94 18.89
C PRO A 107 -15.13 -23.43 18.80
N TRP A 108 -14.16 -22.62 19.23
CA TRP A 108 -14.21 -21.17 19.12
C TRP A 108 -13.44 -20.68 17.89
N SER A 109 -13.83 -19.51 17.38
CA SER A 109 -13.21 -18.85 16.22
C SER A 109 -11.90 -18.14 16.57
N GLY A 110 -11.75 -17.68 17.81
CA GLY A 110 -10.56 -16.99 18.28
C GLY A 110 -10.72 -16.40 19.69
N VAL A 111 -9.65 -15.78 20.18
CA VAL A 111 -9.62 -15.03 21.45
C VAL A 111 -9.13 -13.61 21.19
N LEU A 112 -9.74 -12.64 21.86
CA LEU A 112 -9.45 -11.20 21.70
C LEU A 112 -8.97 -10.61 23.03
N CYS A 113 -7.91 -9.80 22.99
CA CYS A 113 -7.39 -9.03 24.12
C CYS A 113 -6.57 -7.83 23.60
N GLY A 114 -6.17 -6.91 24.48
CA GLY A 114 -5.44 -5.70 24.08
C GLY A 114 -6.38 -4.54 23.76
N ASP A 115 -5.99 -3.71 22.80
CA ASP A 115 -6.70 -2.51 22.39
C ASP A 115 -7.48 -2.70 21.08
N LEU A 116 -8.32 -1.73 20.71
CA LEU A 116 -9.14 -1.79 19.48
C LEU A 116 -8.31 -2.00 18.19
N SER A 117 -7.06 -1.54 18.15
CA SER A 117 -6.14 -1.76 17.02
C SER A 117 -5.62 -3.20 16.91
N ASP A 118 -5.72 -3.99 17.97
CA ASP A 118 -5.21 -5.36 18.03
C ASP A 118 -6.26 -6.40 17.55
N ILE A 119 -7.52 -6.00 17.35
CA ILE A 119 -8.64 -6.92 17.08
C ILE A 119 -9.42 -6.57 15.80
N PRO A 120 -10.19 -7.52 15.22
CA PRO A 120 -11.18 -7.19 14.20
C PRO A 120 -12.27 -6.30 14.79
N GLN A 121 -12.47 -5.12 14.20
CA GLN A 121 -13.48 -4.18 14.67
C GLN A 121 -14.91 -4.65 14.38
N VAL A 122 -15.10 -5.48 13.35
CA VAL A 122 -16.42 -6.01 12.96
C VAL A 122 -16.37 -7.53 12.93
N LEU A 123 -17.38 -8.17 13.53
CA LEU A 123 -17.55 -9.62 13.52
C LEU A 123 -18.91 -9.97 12.92
N TYR A 124 -18.94 -11.03 12.12
CA TYR A 124 -20.17 -11.59 11.56
C TYR A 124 -20.30 -13.05 11.98
N SER A 125 -21.51 -13.48 12.35
CA SER A 125 -21.80 -14.90 12.46
C SER A 125 -22.02 -15.53 11.10
N SER A 126 -21.74 -16.83 10.97
CA SER A 126 -22.07 -17.56 9.73
C SER A 126 -23.54 -18.00 9.65
N ARG A 127 -24.27 -17.91 10.77
CA ARG A 127 -25.69 -18.28 10.92
C ARG A 127 -26.38 -17.32 11.90
N SER A 128 -27.53 -17.69 12.43
CA SER A 128 -28.35 -16.85 13.31
C SER A 128 -27.75 -16.58 14.69
N THR A 129 -26.70 -17.30 15.12
CA THR A 129 -26.15 -17.16 16.48
C THR A 129 -24.69 -16.71 16.48
N LEU A 130 -24.37 -15.76 17.37
CA LEU A 130 -23.01 -15.37 17.74
C LEU A 130 -22.90 -15.35 19.26
N ILE A 131 -21.84 -15.94 19.82
CA ILE A 131 -21.59 -15.92 21.28
C ILE A 131 -20.20 -15.35 21.57
N LEU A 132 -20.10 -14.48 22.58
CA LEU A 132 -18.85 -14.04 23.17
C LEU A 132 -18.78 -14.52 24.63
N GLU A 133 -17.62 -14.99 25.07
CA GLU A 133 -17.41 -15.50 26.42
C GLU A 133 -16.24 -14.74 27.06
N PHE A 134 -16.54 -13.91 28.06
CA PHE A 134 -15.58 -13.01 28.70
C PHE A 134 -14.99 -13.63 29.97
N HIS A 135 -13.66 -13.62 30.05
CA HIS A 135 -12.86 -14.19 31.13
C HIS A 135 -11.89 -13.14 31.68
N THR A 136 -11.82 -13.02 33.01
CA THR A 136 -10.86 -12.12 33.67
C THR A 136 -10.18 -12.81 34.85
N GLN A 137 -8.88 -12.59 35.03
CA GLN A 137 -8.07 -13.22 36.08
C GLN A 137 -7.16 -12.20 36.80
N GLY A 138 -6.59 -12.53 37.96
CA GLY A 138 -5.49 -11.76 38.57
C GLY A 138 -5.82 -10.34 39.07
N PRO A 139 -4.81 -9.50 39.38
CA PRO A 139 -5.02 -8.22 40.07
C PRO A 139 -5.68 -7.17 39.18
N THR A 140 -6.25 -6.15 39.82
CA THR A 140 -7.00 -5.06 39.15
C THR A 140 -6.19 -4.41 38.03
N SER A 141 -6.72 -4.45 36.81
CA SER A 141 -6.20 -3.74 35.65
C SER A 141 -6.70 -2.29 35.61
N ASN A 142 -6.05 -1.43 34.82
CA ASN A 142 -6.63 -0.14 34.41
C ASN A 142 -7.58 -0.27 33.21
N ALA A 143 -7.78 -1.49 32.71
CA ALA A 143 -8.55 -1.73 31.52
C ALA A 143 -10.06 -1.47 31.71
N THR A 144 -10.67 -0.73 30.79
CA THR A 144 -12.06 -0.26 30.88
C THR A 144 -13.06 -1.19 30.18
N GLY A 145 -12.59 -2.17 29.42
CA GLY A 145 -13.41 -3.18 28.76
C GLY A 145 -13.85 -2.76 27.36
N PHE A 146 -15.07 -3.13 26.98
CA PHE A 146 -15.54 -2.99 25.60
C PHE A 146 -16.95 -2.41 25.50
N PHE A 147 -17.19 -1.72 24.38
CA PHE A 147 -18.48 -1.18 23.99
C PHE A 147 -18.62 -1.30 22.47
N GLY A 148 -19.82 -1.67 22.04
CA GLY A 148 -20.14 -1.82 20.63
C GLY A 148 -21.64 -1.86 20.37
N ASN A 149 -21.97 -1.97 19.08
CA ASN A 149 -23.32 -2.19 18.60
C ASN A 149 -23.45 -3.52 17.87
N PHE A 150 -24.67 -4.05 17.84
CA PHE A 150 -25.02 -5.26 17.12
C PHE A 150 -26.24 -5.02 16.23
N HIS A 151 -26.30 -5.73 15.11
CA HIS A 151 -27.42 -5.74 14.18
C HIS A 151 -27.71 -7.15 13.68
N PHE A 152 -28.97 -7.40 13.36
CA PHE A 152 -29.40 -8.60 12.65
C PHE A 152 -29.56 -8.24 11.17
N ILE A 153 -28.87 -8.99 10.30
CA ILE A 153 -28.79 -8.71 8.87
C ILE A 153 -29.35 -9.89 8.11
N ASN A 154 -30.18 -9.63 7.11
CA ASN A 154 -30.71 -10.68 6.26
C ASN A 154 -29.57 -11.41 5.52
N ARG A 155 -29.49 -12.73 5.70
CA ARG A 155 -28.46 -13.59 5.12
C ARG A 155 -28.49 -13.59 3.59
N ARG A 156 -29.65 -13.37 2.97
CA ARG A 156 -29.83 -13.37 1.51
C ARG A 156 -29.01 -12.29 0.79
N LEU A 157 -28.57 -11.25 1.49
CA LEU A 157 -27.69 -10.22 0.94
C LEU A 157 -26.31 -10.77 0.52
N PHE A 158 -25.94 -11.94 1.03
CA PHE A 158 -24.65 -12.60 0.81
C PHE A 158 -24.79 -13.94 0.09
N GLU A 159 -25.92 -14.18 -0.56
CA GLU A 159 -26.11 -15.35 -1.40
C GLU A 159 -25.36 -15.20 -2.73
N THR A 160 -24.71 -16.29 -3.15
CA THR A 160 -24.00 -16.33 -4.43
C THR A 160 -24.98 -16.73 -5.54
N ASP A 161 -24.87 -16.10 -6.71
CA ASP A 161 -25.76 -16.37 -7.87
C ASP A 161 -25.44 -17.71 -8.59
N GLY A 162 -24.31 -18.33 -8.26
CA GLY A 162 -23.85 -19.61 -8.82
C GLY A 162 -24.59 -20.82 -8.27
N VAL A 163 -24.56 -21.92 -9.02
CA VAL A 163 -25.21 -23.18 -8.62
C VAL A 163 -24.19 -24.09 -7.96
N LEU A 164 -24.49 -24.58 -6.75
CA LEU A 164 -23.65 -25.55 -6.05
C LEU A 164 -23.59 -26.89 -6.79
N ILE A 165 -22.37 -27.37 -7.03
CA ILE A 165 -22.14 -28.68 -7.63
C ILE A 165 -22.54 -29.77 -6.62
N PRO A 166 -23.43 -30.70 -6.97
CA PRO A 166 -23.90 -31.74 -6.05
C PRO A 166 -22.74 -32.57 -5.46
N GLY A 167 -22.80 -32.83 -4.15
CA GLY A 167 -21.77 -33.61 -3.44
C GLY A 167 -20.52 -32.81 -3.06
N THR A 168 -20.46 -31.52 -3.39
CA THR A 168 -19.36 -30.62 -2.99
C THR A 168 -19.78 -29.71 -1.84
N MET A 169 -18.81 -29.18 -1.09
CA MET A 169 -19.09 -28.25 0.01
C MET A 169 -19.26 -26.80 -0.48
N CYS A 170 -18.54 -26.41 -1.53
CA CYS A 170 -18.44 -25.01 -1.95
C CYS A 170 -18.07 -24.82 -3.43
N ASP A 171 -18.15 -25.87 -4.26
CA ASP A 171 -17.86 -25.73 -5.68
C ASP A 171 -19.08 -25.20 -6.42
N LEU A 172 -18.92 -24.11 -7.17
CA LEU A 172 -20.02 -23.38 -7.81
C LEU A 172 -19.82 -23.28 -9.32
N GLU A 173 -20.92 -23.40 -10.06
CA GLU A 173 -20.96 -23.22 -11.51
C GLU A 173 -21.82 -22.01 -11.90
N PHE A 174 -21.29 -21.19 -12.82
CA PHE A 174 -21.91 -19.98 -13.35
C PHE A 174 -21.99 -20.12 -14.87
N VAL A 175 -23.20 -20.21 -15.41
CA VAL A 175 -23.41 -20.46 -16.84
C VAL A 175 -24.17 -19.30 -17.47
N SER A 176 -23.60 -18.70 -18.52
CA SER A 176 -24.27 -17.71 -19.36
C SER A 176 -25.39 -18.36 -20.14
N SER A 177 -26.60 -17.80 -20.06
CA SER A 177 -27.73 -18.20 -20.89
C SER A 177 -28.59 -16.99 -21.24
N GLN A 178 -29.38 -17.10 -22.33
CA GLN A 178 -30.32 -16.04 -22.73
C GLN A 178 -31.41 -15.77 -21.67
N SER A 179 -31.66 -16.73 -20.79
CA SER A 179 -32.68 -16.66 -19.73
C SER A 179 -32.12 -16.27 -18.36
N LYS A 180 -30.79 -16.23 -18.19
CA LYS A 180 -30.13 -15.89 -16.93
C LYS A 180 -29.50 -14.50 -16.99
N ARG A 181 -29.26 -13.93 -15.81
CA ARG A 181 -28.56 -12.66 -15.67
C ARG A 181 -27.12 -12.81 -16.20
N GLN A 182 -26.69 -11.82 -16.99
CA GLN A 182 -25.35 -11.74 -17.56
C GLN A 182 -24.31 -11.18 -16.56
N TYR A 183 -24.76 -10.81 -15.37
CA TYR A 183 -23.91 -10.35 -14.27
C TYR A 183 -24.46 -10.89 -12.95
N GLY A 184 -23.62 -10.96 -11.94
CA GLY A 184 -24.02 -11.43 -10.61
C GLY A 184 -22.91 -11.25 -9.59
N ARG A 185 -23.12 -11.84 -8.42
CA ARG A 185 -22.23 -11.79 -7.26
C ARG A 185 -21.86 -13.18 -6.80
N PHE A 186 -20.67 -13.30 -6.26
CA PHE A 186 -20.20 -14.50 -5.60
C PHE A 186 -19.27 -14.15 -4.45
N TYR A 187 -19.24 -15.03 -3.47
CA TYR A 187 -18.52 -14.81 -2.21
C TYR A 187 -17.74 -16.05 -1.80
N SER A 188 -16.76 -15.85 -0.91
CA SER A 188 -16.14 -16.97 -0.19
C SER A 188 -17.18 -17.69 0.69
N PRO A 189 -16.96 -18.97 1.04
CA PRO A 189 -17.85 -19.69 1.93
C PRO A 189 -18.01 -18.96 3.27
N ARG A 190 -19.25 -18.88 3.78
CA ARG A 190 -19.64 -18.19 5.03
C ARG A 190 -19.50 -16.67 5.05
N TYR A 191 -19.15 -16.03 3.94
CA TYR A 191 -19.12 -14.56 3.86
C TYR A 191 -20.46 -13.96 4.32
N PRO A 192 -20.47 -12.86 5.11
CA PRO A 192 -19.35 -11.99 5.51
C PRO A 192 -18.62 -12.44 6.79
N SER A 193 -18.89 -13.65 7.30
CA SER A 193 -18.13 -14.27 8.39
C SER A 193 -16.83 -14.87 7.86
N SER A 194 -15.97 -15.30 8.77
CA SER A 194 -14.70 -15.94 8.40
C SER A 194 -14.91 -17.25 7.64
N TYR A 195 -14.08 -17.50 6.63
CA TYR A 195 -14.14 -18.75 5.87
C TYR A 195 -13.67 -19.95 6.70
N PRO A 196 -14.13 -21.18 6.37
CA PRO A 196 -13.61 -22.39 7.01
C PRO A 196 -12.12 -22.63 6.70
N LYS A 197 -11.41 -23.29 7.60
CA LYS A 197 -10.05 -23.78 7.36
C LYS A 197 -10.04 -25.14 6.66
N ASN A 198 -8.90 -25.46 6.03
CA ASN A 198 -8.64 -26.70 5.29
C ASN A 198 -9.65 -26.98 4.19
N ILE A 199 -9.95 -25.95 3.38
CA ILE A 199 -10.88 -26.06 2.26
C ILE A 199 -10.21 -25.70 0.93
N ARG A 200 -10.78 -26.25 -0.13
CA ARG A 200 -10.53 -25.86 -1.51
C ARG A 200 -11.88 -25.77 -2.22
N CYS A 201 -12.22 -24.58 -2.70
CA CYS A 201 -13.45 -24.30 -3.42
C CYS A 201 -13.13 -23.88 -4.84
N SER A 202 -13.96 -24.30 -5.78
CA SER A 202 -13.86 -23.93 -7.18
C SER A 202 -15.07 -23.13 -7.65
N TYR A 203 -14.83 -22.12 -8.49
CA TYR A 203 -15.87 -21.33 -9.12
C TYR A 203 -15.64 -21.37 -10.63
N LEU A 204 -16.49 -22.10 -11.34
CA LEU A 204 -16.37 -22.31 -12.77
C LEU A 204 -17.36 -21.42 -13.53
N PHE A 205 -16.84 -20.50 -14.33
CA PHE A 205 -17.62 -19.62 -15.19
C PHE A 205 -17.57 -20.10 -16.63
N ARG A 206 -18.74 -20.29 -17.24
CA ARG A 206 -18.92 -20.71 -18.64
C ARG A 206 -19.79 -19.71 -19.38
N ALA A 207 -19.15 -18.88 -20.19
CA ALA A 207 -19.79 -17.92 -21.09
C ALA A 207 -20.23 -18.60 -22.40
N ARG A 208 -21.04 -17.91 -23.21
CA ARG A 208 -21.39 -18.39 -24.55
C ARG A 208 -20.23 -18.14 -25.53
N LEU A 209 -20.32 -18.77 -26.71
CA LEU A 209 -19.44 -18.44 -27.83
C LEU A 209 -19.46 -16.93 -28.11
N LYS A 210 -18.28 -16.36 -28.35
CA LYS A 210 -18.05 -14.92 -28.53
C LYS A 210 -18.34 -14.05 -27.29
N GLU A 211 -18.36 -14.63 -26.10
CA GLU A 211 -18.35 -13.89 -24.83
C GLU A 211 -17.02 -14.13 -24.08
N ARG A 212 -16.66 -13.17 -23.24
CA ARG A 212 -15.62 -13.28 -22.21
C ARG A 212 -16.20 -12.97 -20.82
N ILE A 213 -15.48 -13.39 -19.79
CA ILE A 213 -15.82 -13.23 -18.39
C ILE A 213 -14.96 -12.12 -17.78
N ARG A 214 -15.62 -11.16 -17.15
CA ARG A 214 -15.01 -10.16 -16.28
C ARG A 214 -15.35 -10.50 -14.83
N LEU A 215 -14.34 -10.62 -13.99
CA LEU A 215 -14.48 -10.69 -12.53
C LEU A 215 -14.02 -9.37 -11.91
N PHE A 216 -14.71 -8.91 -10.88
CA PHE A 216 -14.34 -7.75 -10.10
C PHE A 216 -14.43 -8.09 -8.61
N PHE A 217 -13.29 -8.26 -7.96
CA PHE A 217 -13.21 -8.49 -6.53
C PHE A 217 -13.28 -7.14 -5.81
N GLU A 218 -14.44 -6.82 -5.24
CA GLU A 218 -14.66 -5.59 -4.48
C GLU A 218 -13.83 -5.59 -3.20
N GLU A 219 -13.82 -6.71 -2.48
CA GLU A 219 -13.10 -6.87 -1.21
C GLU A 219 -12.46 -8.26 -1.12
N ILE A 220 -11.23 -8.29 -0.63
CA ILE A 220 -10.45 -9.50 -0.32
C ILE A 220 -9.83 -9.30 1.06
N SER A 221 -10.04 -10.26 1.94
CA SER A 221 -9.52 -10.29 3.31
C SER A 221 -9.19 -11.72 3.70
N LEU A 222 -8.05 -12.20 3.22
CA LEU A 222 -7.47 -13.50 3.53
C LEU A 222 -6.40 -13.37 4.63
N GLN A 223 -5.86 -14.49 5.10
CA GLN A 223 -4.82 -14.47 6.13
C GLN A 223 -3.61 -13.63 5.67
N LYS A 224 -3.17 -12.70 6.53
CA LYS A 224 -2.04 -11.80 6.28
C LYS A 224 -0.67 -12.52 6.34
N GLY A 225 0.35 -11.90 5.75
CA GLY A 225 1.78 -12.25 5.88
C GLY A 225 2.60 -11.83 4.64
N ASP A 226 3.49 -12.69 4.11
CA ASP A 226 4.22 -12.43 2.85
C ASP A 226 3.37 -11.85 1.68
N LEU A 227 3.81 -10.70 1.16
CA LEU A 227 3.09 -9.92 0.16
C LEU A 227 3.15 -10.52 -1.26
N SER A 228 4.01 -11.52 -1.51
CA SER A 228 4.19 -12.12 -2.84
C SER A 228 3.14 -13.17 -3.22
N CYS A 229 2.33 -13.63 -2.26
CA CYS A 229 1.39 -14.74 -2.41
C CYS A 229 2.02 -16.12 -2.70
N LEU A 230 3.35 -16.23 -2.83
CA LEU A 230 4.03 -17.46 -3.27
C LEU A 230 3.94 -18.60 -2.25
N ASN A 231 4.10 -18.28 -0.95
CA ASN A 231 4.16 -19.29 0.12
C ASN A 231 2.91 -19.25 1.02
N ARG A 232 1.74 -18.96 0.45
CA ARG A 232 0.52 -18.74 1.24
C ARG A 232 -0.36 -19.94 1.35
N ALA A 233 -0.82 -20.17 2.58
CA ALA A 233 -1.82 -21.18 2.90
C ALA A 233 -3.19 -20.81 2.31
N ASP A 234 -3.49 -19.50 2.26
CA ASP A 234 -4.77 -18.98 1.81
C ASP A 234 -4.57 -18.06 0.60
N LEU A 235 -5.21 -18.41 -0.52
CA LEU A 235 -5.09 -17.66 -1.78
C LEU A 235 -6.24 -17.98 -2.74
N ILE A 236 -6.42 -17.09 -3.72
CA ILE A 236 -7.32 -17.24 -4.85
C ILE A 236 -6.46 -17.30 -6.12
N ARG A 237 -6.64 -18.33 -6.96
CA ARG A 237 -6.05 -18.38 -8.29
C ARG A 237 -7.15 -18.23 -9.32
N VAL A 238 -6.92 -17.41 -10.34
CA VAL A 238 -7.83 -17.27 -11.48
C VAL A 238 -7.12 -17.83 -12.70
N HIS A 239 -7.72 -18.86 -13.30
CA HIS A 239 -7.22 -19.57 -14.45
C HIS A 239 -8.07 -19.23 -15.68
N ASP A 240 -7.42 -18.85 -16.77
CA ASP A 240 -8.04 -18.47 -18.04
C ASP A 240 -8.36 -19.72 -18.87
N GLY A 241 -9.37 -20.46 -18.40
CA GLY A 241 -9.84 -21.69 -18.98
C GLY A 241 -10.78 -22.44 -18.04
N SER A 242 -11.07 -23.70 -18.35
CA SER A 242 -12.12 -24.49 -17.68
C SER A 242 -11.66 -25.25 -16.44
N ASP A 243 -10.34 -25.31 -16.16
CA ASP A 243 -9.79 -26.02 -15.00
C ASP A 243 -8.45 -25.43 -14.52
N SER A 244 -7.89 -26.01 -13.45
CA SER A 244 -6.67 -25.55 -12.79
C SER A 244 -5.37 -25.73 -13.61
N ARG A 245 -5.41 -26.43 -14.74
CA ARG A 245 -4.26 -26.58 -15.66
C ARG A 245 -4.14 -25.42 -16.63
N ALA A 246 -5.21 -24.64 -16.80
CA ALA A 246 -5.20 -23.44 -17.63
C ALA A 246 -4.30 -22.35 -17.04
N ALA A 247 -3.89 -21.41 -17.89
CA ALA A 247 -2.96 -20.35 -17.53
C ALA A 247 -3.51 -19.51 -16.37
N THR A 248 -2.73 -19.38 -15.30
CA THR A 248 -3.10 -18.50 -14.17
C THR A 248 -2.89 -17.05 -14.56
N ILE A 249 -3.97 -16.29 -14.63
CA ILE A 249 -3.96 -14.86 -15.00
C ILE A 249 -4.00 -13.93 -13.78
N ALA A 250 -4.38 -14.44 -12.60
CA ALA A 250 -4.27 -13.72 -11.34
C ALA A 250 -4.04 -14.66 -10.15
N VAL A 251 -3.26 -14.20 -9.16
CA VAL A 251 -3.09 -14.84 -7.85
C VAL A 251 -3.31 -13.78 -6.78
N LEU A 252 -4.31 -13.97 -5.91
CA LEU A 252 -4.73 -12.99 -4.91
C LEU A 252 -4.58 -13.58 -3.50
N CYS A 253 -4.03 -12.81 -2.56
CA CYS A 253 -3.88 -13.18 -1.16
C CYS A 253 -3.89 -11.92 -0.27
N ASN A 254 -3.75 -12.08 1.05
CA ASN A 254 -3.77 -10.97 2.02
C ASN A 254 -5.08 -10.17 1.96
N GLN A 255 -4.97 -8.85 2.10
CA GLN A 255 -6.04 -7.89 1.91
C GLN A 255 -5.88 -7.20 0.57
N GLY A 256 -6.99 -6.97 -0.13
CA GLY A 256 -7.05 -6.28 -1.40
C GLY A 256 -8.46 -5.78 -1.67
N ALA A 257 -8.59 -4.83 -2.58
CA ALA A 257 -9.87 -4.31 -3.03
C ALA A 257 -9.74 -3.91 -4.50
N GLU A 258 -10.88 -3.83 -5.19
CA GLU A 258 -11.00 -3.35 -6.56
C GLU A 258 -10.09 -4.07 -7.58
N VAL A 259 -9.97 -5.39 -7.46
CA VAL A 259 -9.17 -6.19 -8.39
C VAL A 259 -10.04 -6.67 -9.55
N GLU A 260 -9.72 -6.22 -10.76
CA GLU A 260 -10.38 -6.66 -11.99
C GLU A 260 -9.57 -7.77 -12.69
N VAL A 261 -10.27 -8.81 -13.12
CA VAL A 261 -9.70 -9.91 -13.92
C VAL A 261 -10.58 -10.16 -15.14
N LEU A 262 -9.96 -10.21 -16.32
CA LEU A 262 -10.66 -10.37 -17.59
C LEU A 262 -10.14 -11.61 -18.30
N SER A 263 -11.04 -12.54 -18.64
CA SER A 263 -10.68 -13.74 -19.40
C SER A 263 -10.41 -13.39 -20.86
N THR A 264 -9.59 -14.21 -21.52
CA THR A 264 -9.39 -14.11 -22.97
C THR A 264 -10.46 -14.88 -23.76
N GLY A 265 -11.06 -15.90 -23.13
CA GLY A 265 -12.06 -16.76 -23.74
C GLY A 265 -13.35 -16.90 -22.94
N SER A 266 -14.14 -17.91 -23.32
CA SER A 266 -15.48 -18.17 -22.76
C SER A 266 -15.48 -19.01 -21.48
N ASP A 267 -14.34 -19.43 -20.97
CA ASP A 267 -14.24 -20.21 -19.73
C ASP A 267 -13.27 -19.53 -18.76
N LEU A 268 -13.63 -19.51 -17.48
CA LEU A 268 -12.77 -18.99 -16.41
C LEU A 268 -12.94 -19.85 -15.15
N TYR A 269 -11.84 -20.28 -14.55
CA TYR A 269 -11.84 -21.16 -13.39
C TYR A 269 -11.13 -20.49 -12.21
N VAL A 270 -11.84 -20.29 -11.11
CA VAL A 270 -11.28 -19.70 -9.89
C VAL A 270 -11.11 -20.78 -8.82
N GLU A 271 -9.90 -20.90 -8.28
CA GLU A 271 -9.57 -21.79 -7.16
C GLU A 271 -9.35 -20.96 -5.89
N PHE A 272 -10.17 -21.16 -4.86
CA PHE A 272 -9.94 -20.61 -3.52
C PHE A 272 -9.43 -21.72 -2.59
N VAL A 273 -8.21 -21.55 -2.07
CA VAL A 273 -7.61 -22.46 -1.09
C VAL A 273 -7.51 -21.72 0.24
N ALA A 274 -7.89 -22.38 1.34
CA ALA A 274 -7.69 -21.87 2.68
C ALA A 274 -7.18 -22.98 3.62
N ASN A 275 -5.90 -22.95 3.95
CA ASN A 275 -5.22 -23.92 4.80
C ASN A 275 -4.58 -23.29 6.05
N SER A 276 -4.84 -22.00 6.29
CA SER A 276 -4.30 -21.32 7.45
C SER A 276 -4.99 -21.68 8.75
N GLU A 277 -4.25 -21.47 9.85
CA GLU A 277 -4.83 -21.56 11.19
C GLU A 277 -5.72 -20.35 11.53
N TRP A 278 -5.57 -19.22 10.83
CA TRP A 278 -6.29 -17.97 11.14
C TRP A 278 -7.04 -17.46 9.90
N PRO A 279 -8.28 -17.93 9.68
CA PRO A 279 -9.10 -17.47 8.57
C PRO A 279 -9.42 -15.98 8.66
N GLY A 280 -9.30 -15.30 7.52
CA GLY A 280 -9.81 -13.95 7.33
C GLY A 280 -11.32 -13.93 7.02
N GLN A 281 -11.84 -12.74 6.68
CA GLN A 281 -13.25 -12.54 6.33
C GLN A 281 -13.63 -13.15 4.97
N GLY A 282 -12.65 -13.35 4.09
CA GLY A 282 -12.86 -13.92 2.76
C GLY A 282 -12.98 -12.87 1.67
N PHE A 283 -13.83 -13.08 0.68
CA PHE A 283 -13.96 -12.17 -0.45
C PHE A 283 -15.41 -11.94 -0.89
N LYS A 284 -15.63 -10.75 -1.47
CA LYS A 284 -16.85 -10.31 -2.13
C LYS A 284 -16.51 -9.88 -3.55
N ALA A 285 -17.17 -10.50 -4.52
CA ALA A 285 -16.85 -10.29 -5.92
C ALA A 285 -18.10 -10.27 -6.81
N MET A 286 -17.95 -9.64 -7.96
CA MET A 286 -18.92 -9.57 -9.03
C MET A 286 -18.37 -10.27 -10.28
N PHE A 287 -19.27 -10.80 -11.10
CA PHE A 287 -18.93 -11.30 -12.43
C PHE A 287 -19.83 -10.68 -13.49
N GLN A 288 -19.33 -10.61 -14.72
CA GLN A 288 -20.07 -10.20 -15.90
C GLN A 288 -19.62 -11.03 -17.12
N PHE A 289 -20.58 -11.57 -17.84
CA PHE A 289 -20.43 -12.11 -19.18
C PHE A 289 -20.63 -10.97 -20.19
N GLN A 290 -19.65 -10.75 -21.05
CA GLN A 290 -19.68 -9.66 -22.03
C GLN A 290 -19.21 -10.13 -23.42
N PRO A 291 -19.73 -9.58 -24.53
CA PRO A 291 -19.27 -9.93 -25.87
C PRO A 291 -17.76 -9.67 -26.06
N LEU A 292 -17.12 -10.50 -26.90
CA LEU A 292 -15.83 -10.21 -27.50
C LEU A 292 -16.04 -9.18 -28.60
N ASP A 293 -15.37 -8.02 -28.52
CA ASP A 293 -15.41 -7.02 -29.59
C ASP A 293 -14.77 -7.62 -30.86
N ASP A 294 -15.59 -7.96 -31.85
CA ASP A 294 -15.14 -8.36 -33.19
C ASP A 294 -14.46 -7.13 -33.83
N ALA A 295 -13.14 -7.15 -34.00
CA ALA A 295 -12.45 -6.19 -34.87
C ALA A 295 -13.12 -6.23 -36.26
N PRO A 296 -13.37 -5.09 -36.95
CA PRO A 296 -13.94 -5.14 -38.28
C PRO A 296 -12.91 -5.78 -39.21
N HIS A 297 -13.16 -7.03 -39.61
CA HIS A 297 -12.46 -7.65 -40.72
C HIS A 297 -12.76 -6.86 -42.01
N PRO A 298 -11.74 -6.51 -42.81
CA PRO A 298 -11.96 -5.95 -44.13
C PRO A 298 -12.47 -7.07 -45.05
N GLU A 299 -13.73 -6.98 -45.48
CA GLU A 299 -14.21 -7.83 -46.58
C GLU A 299 -13.57 -7.41 -47.91
N PRO A 300 -13.19 -8.37 -48.78
CA PRO A 300 -12.54 -8.09 -50.05
C PRO A 300 -13.56 -7.78 -51.17
N ASP A 301 -13.12 -6.88 -52.05
CA ASP A 301 -13.48 -6.73 -53.45
C ASP A 301 -14.94 -6.43 -53.84
N LYS A 302 -15.16 -5.14 -54.14
CA LYS A 302 -15.97 -4.74 -55.30
C LYS A 302 -15.18 -3.79 -56.20
N VAL A 303 -14.71 -4.37 -57.31
CA VAL A 303 -14.11 -3.70 -58.46
C VAL A 303 -15.18 -2.89 -59.19
N VAL A 304 -14.96 -1.59 -59.39
CA VAL A 304 -15.52 -0.81 -60.50
C VAL A 304 -14.41 0.10 -61.07
N PRO A 305 -14.28 0.23 -62.41
CA PRO A 305 -13.05 0.60 -63.07
C PRO A 305 -13.00 2.07 -63.55
N GLY A 306 -11.79 2.62 -63.58
CA GLY A 306 -11.44 3.73 -64.47
C GLY A 306 -10.84 4.96 -63.79
N ALA A 307 -9.50 5.02 -63.74
CA ALA A 307 -8.76 6.26 -63.96
C ALA A 307 -7.28 5.96 -64.27
N VAL A 308 -6.87 6.49 -65.41
CA VAL A 308 -5.61 6.39 -66.14
C VAL A 308 -4.43 7.06 -65.41
N THR A 309 -3.28 6.37 -65.44
CA THR A 309 -1.86 6.78 -65.37
C THR A 309 -1.38 7.85 -64.38
N GLY A 310 -0.43 7.45 -63.54
CA GLY A 310 0.59 8.34 -62.97
C GLY A 310 1.23 7.80 -61.71
N ASN A 311 2.49 7.35 -61.79
CA ASN A 311 3.39 7.24 -60.65
C ASN A 311 4.34 8.46 -60.76
N PRO A 312 4.59 9.27 -59.70
CA PRO A 312 5.46 8.81 -58.61
C PRO A 312 5.23 9.42 -57.20
N LYS A 313 5.68 8.69 -56.17
CA LYS A 313 6.30 9.12 -54.89
C LYS A 313 5.63 10.19 -54.00
N TYR A 314 5.31 9.74 -52.77
CA TYR A 314 5.20 10.46 -51.48
C TYR A 314 4.37 11.76 -51.44
N SER A 315 3.16 11.68 -50.88
CA SER A 315 2.56 12.76 -50.09
C SER A 315 1.37 12.28 -49.27
N VAL A 316 1.38 12.71 -48.01
CA VAL A 316 0.37 12.62 -46.96
C VAL A 316 -0.93 13.31 -47.37
N ILE A 317 -2.09 12.66 -47.22
CA ILE A 317 -3.39 13.31 -46.96
C ILE A 317 -4.24 12.35 -46.11
N GLY A 318 -4.33 12.62 -44.80
CA GLY A 318 -5.39 12.04 -43.96
C GLY A 318 -6.74 12.72 -44.29
N PRO A 319 -7.87 12.00 -44.23
CA PRO A 319 -9.17 12.63 -44.39
C PRO A 319 -9.55 13.36 -43.09
N ALA A 320 -10.10 14.57 -43.25
CA ALA A 320 -10.75 15.35 -42.21
C ALA A 320 -12.28 15.23 -42.29
N VAL A 321 -12.94 15.69 -41.21
CA VAL A 321 -14.39 15.98 -41.00
C VAL A 321 -15.17 14.79 -40.40
N SER A 322 -15.82 14.80 -39.22
CA SER A 322 -16.08 15.83 -38.17
C SER A 322 -16.52 15.21 -36.83
N ALA A 323 -16.03 15.79 -35.72
CA ALA A 323 -16.60 15.91 -34.36
C ALA A 323 -17.06 14.68 -33.55
N THR A 324 -16.13 14.06 -32.81
CA THR A 324 -16.21 13.78 -31.36
C THR A 324 -14.80 13.42 -30.85
N THR A 325 -14.55 13.62 -29.56
CA THR A 325 -13.26 13.75 -28.88
C THR A 325 -12.28 12.55 -28.96
N SER A 326 -10.98 12.89 -29.09
CA SER A 326 -9.74 12.14 -28.81
C SER A 326 -9.23 11.02 -29.74
N LEU A 327 -8.36 11.37 -30.70
CA LEU A 327 -7.54 10.42 -31.48
C LEU A 327 -6.09 10.28 -30.99
N CYS A 328 -5.69 11.02 -29.94
CA CYS A 328 -4.34 10.98 -29.37
C CYS A 328 -4.29 10.50 -27.92
N ASN A 329 -5.41 10.02 -27.37
CA ASN A 329 -5.43 9.42 -26.05
C ASN A 329 -4.79 8.03 -26.11
N MET A 330 -3.81 7.78 -25.25
CA MET A 330 -3.02 6.56 -25.25
C MET A 330 -2.94 5.96 -23.85
N ILE A 331 -3.00 4.63 -23.77
CA ILE A 331 -2.82 3.88 -22.54
C ILE A 331 -1.59 2.97 -22.72
N PHE A 332 -0.63 3.09 -21.82
CA PHE A 332 0.58 2.29 -21.75
C PHE A 332 0.48 1.38 -20.54
N SER A 333 0.43 0.07 -20.78
CA SER A 333 0.41 -0.92 -19.71
C SER A 333 1.78 -1.57 -19.57
N SER A 334 2.22 -1.75 -18.32
CA SER A 334 3.41 -2.51 -17.98
C SER A 334 3.33 -3.98 -18.39
N ASP A 335 2.11 -4.44 -18.74
CA ASP A 335 1.82 -5.81 -19.17
C ASP A 335 2.29 -6.06 -20.60
N SER A 336 2.27 -5.01 -21.42
CA SER A 336 2.78 -5.06 -22.79
C SER A 336 4.24 -4.65 -22.82
N THR A 337 4.59 -3.52 -22.20
CA THR A 337 5.94 -2.96 -22.28
C THR A 337 6.36 -2.27 -20.98
N LYS A 338 7.52 -2.64 -20.44
CA LYS A 338 8.08 -2.04 -19.22
C LYS A 338 8.78 -0.69 -19.46
N LYS A 339 9.07 -0.36 -20.71
CA LYS A 339 9.73 0.89 -21.11
C LYS A 339 9.31 1.26 -22.53
N GLY A 340 9.13 2.55 -22.79
CA GLY A 340 8.78 3.02 -24.12
C GLY A 340 8.96 4.52 -24.28
N VAL A 341 8.46 5.04 -25.40
CA VAL A 341 8.54 6.46 -25.75
C VAL A 341 7.14 7.00 -25.96
N VAL A 342 6.88 8.20 -25.46
CA VAL A 342 5.66 8.97 -25.69
C VAL A 342 6.03 10.30 -26.32
N THR A 343 5.24 10.73 -27.30
CA THR A 343 5.46 11.98 -28.04
C THR A 343 4.15 12.73 -28.24
N SER A 344 4.22 14.06 -28.33
CA SER A 344 3.10 14.88 -28.80
C SER A 344 2.72 14.54 -30.25
N PRO A 345 1.46 14.78 -30.66
CA PRO A 345 1.03 14.56 -32.05
C PRO A 345 1.89 15.35 -33.03
N GLY A 346 2.37 14.69 -34.08
CA GLY A 346 3.18 15.32 -35.13
C GLY A 346 4.68 15.46 -34.83
N TYR A 347 5.15 15.13 -33.62
CA TYR A 347 6.57 15.24 -33.25
C TYR A 347 7.48 14.52 -34.26
N PRO A 348 8.61 15.12 -34.72
CA PRO A 348 9.21 16.39 -34.24
C PRO A 348 8.67 17.66 -34.91
N ASN A 349 7.65 17.56 -35.78
CA ASN A 349 6.99 18.73 -36.35
C ASN A 349 6.07 19.39 -35.31
N PRO A 350 5.68 20.67 -35.52
CA PRO A 350 4.78 21.34 -34.61
C PRO A 350 3.46 20.61 -34.39
N TYR A 351 3.02 20.54 -33.14
CA TYR A 351 1.75 19.92 -32.78
C TYR A 351 0.56 20.77 -33.26
N PRO A 352 -0.60 20.15 -33.59
CA PRO A 352 -1.78 20.88 -34.05
C PRO A 352 -2.35 21.84 -32.97
N PRO A 353 -2.98 22.97 -33.35
CA PRO A 353 -3.68 23.83 -32.40
C PRO A 353 -4.95 23.15 -31.90
N ARG A 354 -5.43 23.54 -30.70
CA ARG A 354 -6.59 22.95 -30.01
C ARG A 354 -6.46 21.42 -29.80
N THR A 355 -5.26 20.96 -29.47
CA THR A 355 -4.96 19.57 -29.13
C THR A 355 -5.21 19.31 -27.64
N HIS A 356 -5.98 18.27 -27.34
CA HIS A 356 -6.14 17.71 -25.99
C HIS A 356 -5.83 16.21 -26.06
N CYS A 357 -4.79 15.77 -25.35
CA CYS A 357 -4.38 14.36 -25.32
C CYS A 357 -4.13 13.89 -23.89
N THR A 358 -4.61 12.70 -23.56
CA THR A 358 -4.28 12.02 -22.31
C THR A 358 -3.37 10.81 -22.57
N TYR A 359 -2.31 10.68 -21.77
CA TYR A 359 -1.40 9.54 -21.79
C TYR A 359 -1.43 8.90 -20.41
N GLU A 360 -1.99 7.69 -20.32
CA GLU A 360 -2.11 6.95 -19.07
C GLU A 360 -1.07 5.84 -19.00
N PHE A 361 -0.39 5.73 -17.86
CA PHE A 361 0.60 4.69 -17.60
C PHE A 361 0.09 3.81 -16.45
N GLN A 362 -0.04 2.51 -16.73
CA GLN A 362 -0.69 1.53 -15.86
C GLN A 362 0.30 0.40 -15.53
N GLY A 363 0.89 0.48 -14.34
CA GLY A 363 1.82 -0.49 -13.76
C GLY A 363 1.12 -1.57 -12.96
N ARG A 364 1.86 -2.61 -12.55
CA ARG A 364 1.36 -3.65 -11.64
C ARG A 364 2.07 -3.64 -10.29
N GLY A 365 1.35 -4.04 -9.24
CA GLY A 365 1.93 -4.34 -7.94
C GLY A 365 2.74 -3.19 -7.34
N LYS A 366 4.06 -3.39 -7.20
CA LYS A 366 4.99 -2.43 -6.58
C LYS A 366 5.58 -1.42 -7.58
N GLU A 367 5.28 -1.57 -8.85
CA GLU A 367 5.84 -0.71 -9.89
C GLU A 367 5.44 0.74 -9.72
N ARG A 368 6.33 1.61 -10.17
CA ARG A 368 6.15 3.05 -10.30
C ARG A 368 6.49 3.46 -11.71
N VAL A 369 5.77 4.44 -12.20
CA VAL A 369 6.00 5.01 -13.52
C VAL A 369 7.00 6.14 -13.34
N GLN A 370 8.17 6.01 -13.95
CA GLN A 370 9.12 7.11 -14.11
C GLN A 370 9.04 7.64 -15.54
N VAL A 371 8.93 8.95 -15.69
CA VAL A 371 8.96 9.62 -17.01
C VAL A 371 10.12 10.60 -17.05
N VAL A 372 10.95 10.48 -18.08
CA VAL A 372 12.12 11.31 -18.34
C VAL A 372 11.96 12.03 -19.67
N PHE A 373 11.85 13.36 -19.62
CA PHE A 373 11.71 14.20 -20.81
C PHE A 373 13.05 14.29 -21.57
N GLN A 374 13.04 13.93 -22.85
CA GLN A 374 14.18 14.10 -23.76
C GLN A 374 14.11 15.44 -24.50
N ASP A 375 12.91 15.88 -24.85
CA ASP A 375 12.63 17.14 -25.53
C ASP A 375 11.29 17.69 -25.03
N LEU A 376 11.25 18.99 -24.77
CA LEU A 376 10.05 19.72 -24.39
C LEU A 376 10.16 21.13 -24.97
N ASN A 377 9.31 21.42 -25.95
CA ASN A 377 9.21 22.71 -26.60
C ASN A 377 7.73 23.00 -26.89
N LEU A 378 7.07 23.56 -25.87
CA LEU A 378 5.70 24.01 -25.96
C LEU A 378 5.65 25.53 -26.17
N TYR A 379 4.63 26.00 -26.88
CA TYR A 379 4.41 27.41 -27.12
C TYR A 379 4.24 28.18 -25.80
N HIS A 380 4.92 29.32 -25.66
CA HIS A 380 4.86 30.16 -24.48
C HIS A 380 5.12 31.63 -24.85
N THR A 381 4.35 32.56 -24.28
CA THR A 381 4.56 34.02 -24.46
C THR A 381 5.39 34.57 -23.30
N SER A 382 6.44 35.33 -23.60
CA SER A 382 7.54 35.65 -22.68
C SER A 382 7.21 36.48 -21.44
N ASN A 383 5.94 36.81 -21.14
CA ASN A 383 5.57 37.74 -20.08
C ASN A 383 4.52 37.27 -19.06
N MET A 384 3.98 36.05 -19.13
CA MET A 384 2.97 35.62 -18.14
C MET A 384 3.10 34.14 -17.75
N ALA A 385 3.00 33.93 -16.45
CA ALA A 385 2.78 32.69 -15.72
C ALA A 385 4.00 31.81 -15.39
N LYS A 386 4.56 32.06 -14.19
CA LYS A 386 5.26 31.06 -13.36
C LYS A 386 4.46 29.76 -13.12
N GLU A 387 3.20 29.68 -13.56
CA GLU A 387 2.25 28.61 -13.24
C GLU A 387 1.69 27.89 -14.49
N CYS A 388 2.24 28.12 -15.69
CA CYS A 388 1.78 27.51 -16.94
C CYS A 388 0.24 27.60 -17.16
N LYS A 389 -0.37 28.70 -16.69
CA LYS A 389 -1.81 28.97 -16.82
C LYS A 389 -2.09 29.61 -18.17
N ASP A 390 -3.16 29.15 -18.83
CA ASP A 390 -3.65 29.67 -20.11
C ASP A 390 -2.63 29.67 -21.26
N VAL A 391 -1.61 28.80 -21.16
CA VAL A 391 -0.60 28.55 -22.18
C VAL A 391 -0.55 27.06 -22.51
N ASP A 392 0.11 26.72 -23.60
CA ASP A 392 0.30 25.33 -23.98
C ASP A 392 1.11 24.61 -22.90
N SER A 393 0.54 23.54 -22.38
CA SER A 393 1.05 22.90 -21.17
C SER A 393 0.91 21.38 -21.23
N LEU A 394 1.83 20.72 -20.57
CA LEU A 394 1.77 19.30 -20.26
C LEU A 394 1.69 19.17 -18.73
N VAL A 395 0.66 18.52 -18.22
CA VAL A 395 0.42 18.40 -16.79
C VAL A 395 0.53 16.95 -16.36
N ALA A 396 1.32 16.68 -15.32
CA ALA A 396 1.47 15.35 -14.76
C ALA A 396 0.58 15.16 -13.54
N TYR A 397 -0.10 14.02 -13.47
CA TYR A 397 -1.02 13.66 -12.41
C TYR A 397 -0.73 12.27 -11.85
N VAL A 398 -1.02 12.11 -10.56
CA VAL A 398 -1.00 10.85 -9.83
C VAL A 398 -2.32 10.65 -9.08
N HIS A 399 -2.55 9.43 -8.60
CA HIS A 399 -3.68 9.13 -7.73
C HIS A 399 -3.20 8.98 -6.28
N ILE A 400 -3.72 9.81 -5.38
CA ILE A 400 -3.48 9.74 -3.93
C ILE A 400 -4.86 9.66 -3.27
N ASP A 401 -5.11 8.61 -2.48
CA ASP A 401 -6.39 8.35 -1.81
C ASP A 401 -7.63 8.42 -2.73
N GLY A 402 -7.49 7.88 -3.96
CA GLY A 402 -8.55 7.87 -4.97
C GLY A 402 -8.80 9.22 -5.66
N LYS A 403 -7.99 10.25 -5.37
CA LYS A 403 -8.08 11.58 -6.01
C LYS A 403 -6.93 11.80 -6.99
N LYS A 404 -7.24 12.44 -8.13
CA LYS A 404 -6.27 12.89 -9.13
C LYS A 404 -5.55 14.13 -8.61
N GLU A 405 -4.31 13.96 -8.17
CA GLU A 405 -3.44 15.01 -7.63
C GLU A 405 -2.40 15.43 -8.66
N LYS A 406 -2.12 16.73 -8.73
CA LYS A 406 -1.14 17.29 -9.67
C LYS A 406 0.28 17.13 -9.11
N ILE A 407 1.20 16.58 -9.91
CA ILE A 407 2.63 16.61 -9.61
C ILE A 407 3.18 17.98 -10.02
N ASP A 408 3.17 18.28 -11.33
CA ASP A 408 3.75 19.50 -11.88
C ASP A 408 3.11 19.90 -13.22
N SER A 409 3.37 21.11 -13.68
CA SER A 409 2.91 21.69 -14.94
C SER A 409 4.08 22.19 -15.77
N PHE A 410 4.25 21.64 -16.97
CA PHE A 410 5.36 21.94 -17.88
C PHE A 410 4.89 22.82 -19.03
N CYS A 411 5.60 23.91 -19.30
CA CYS A 411 5.38 24.80 -20.44
C CYS A 411 6.69 25.41 -20.93
N GLY A 412 6.69 25.94 -22.17
CA GLY A 412 7.89 26.51 -22.76
C GLY A 412 8.96 25.48 -23.15
N GLY A 413 10.23 25.89 -23.06
CA GLY A 413 11.40 25.13 -23.52
C GLY A 413 12.32 24.58 -22.41
N LYS A 414 11.84 24.49 -21.15
CA LYS A 414 12.64 23.95 -20.04
C LYS A 414 12.18 22.53 -19.70
N PRO A 415 12.82 21.48 -20.23
CA PRO A 415 12.75 20.18 -19.59
C PRO A 415 13.62 20.18 -18.32
N LEU A 416 13.67 19.01 -17.68
CA LEU A 416 14.77 18.52 -16.83
C LEU A 416 14.45 18.43 -15.36
N LEU A 417 13.55 17.52 -15.01
CA LEU A 417 13.69 16.61 -13.87
C LEU A 417 12.86 15.35 -14.19
N PRO A 418 13.31 14.15 -13.82
CA PRO A 418 12.46 12.97 -13.96
C PRO A 418 11.24 13.13 -13.04
N ILE A 419 10.07 12.68 -13.48
CA ILE A 419 8.89 12.56 -12.63
C ILE A 419 8.63 11.10 -12.30
N MET A 420 8.09 10.84 -11.11
CA MET A 420 7.78 9.49 -10.66
C MET A 420 6.44 9.46 -9.93
N SER A 421 5.67 8.41 -10.18
CA SER A 421 4.44 8.17 -9.43
C SER A 421 4.70 7.58 -8.05
N ASN A 422 3.78 7.83 -7.12
CA ASN A 422 3.71 7.22 -5.79
C ASN A 422 3.26 5.73 -5.83
N GLY A 423 2.78 5.25 -6.96
CA GLY A 423 2.28 3.89 -7.16
C GLY A 423 2.25 3.49 -8.63
N PRO A 424 1.44 2.50 -9.02
CA PRO A 424 1.48 1.96 -10.38
C PRO A 424 0.91 2.90 -11.46
N TRP A 425 0.31 4.03 -11.09
CA TRP A 425 -0.45 4.87 -12.01
C TRP A 425 0.15 6.27 -12.15
N LEU A 426 0.27 6.73 -13.40
CA LEU A 426 0.63 8.11 -13.75
C LEU A 426 -0.18 8.53 -14.98
N SER A 427 -0.59 9.80 -15.04
CA SER A 427 -1.25 10.36 -16.21
C SER A 427 -0.56 11.65 -16.64
N LEU A 428 -0.36 11.82 -17.94
CA LEU A 428 0.05 13.08 -18.56
C LEU A 428 -1.10 13.64 -19.38
N GLU A 429 -1.40 14.91 -19.21
CA GLU A 429 -2.44 15.62 -19.94
C GLU A 429 -1.82 16.77 -20.72
N PHE A 430 -1.87 16.68 -22.06
CA PHE A 430 -1.34 17.69 -22.96
C PHE A 430 -2.45 18.59 -23.49
N ASN A 431 -2.30 19.90 -23.24
CA ASN A 431 -3.19 20.96 -23.67
C ASN A 431 -2.44 21.92 -24.59
N GLY A 432 -2.66 21.80 -25.91
CA GLY A 432 -2.10 22.70 -26.92
C GLY A 432 -3.16 23.63 -27.47
N PHE A 433 -3.25 24.87 -26.98
CA PHE A 433 -4.22 25.86 -27.43
C PHE A 433 -3.76 26.53 -28.73
N THR A 434 -2.48 26.87 -28.85
CA THR A 434 -1.92 27.66 -29.96
C THR A 434 -0.78 26.94 -30.68
N SER A 435 -0.91 26.65 -31.98
CA SER A 435 0.22 26.13 -32.75
C SER A 435 1.14 27.25 -33.21
N SER A 436 2.41 27.21 -32.82
CA SER A 436 3.48 28.03 -33.43
C SER A 436 4.36 27.16 -34.32
N ARG A 437 4.97 27.77 -35.35
CA ARG A 437 5.92 27.09 -36.27
C ARG A 437 7.16 26.55 -35.55
N ASP A 438 7.48 27.11 -34.38
CA ASP A 438 8.70 26.77 -33.63
C ASP A 438 8.45 25.80 -32.47
N SER A 439 7.19 25.41 -32.20
CA SER A 439 6.80 24.58 -31.05
C SER A 439 6.71 23.10 -31.42
N ARG A 440 7.85 22.41 -31.38
CA ARG A 440 8.01 20.99 -31.79
C ARG A 440 7.24 19.99 -30.93
N GLY A 441 6.78 20.38 -29.75
CA GLY A 441 6.08 19.50 -28.82
C GLY A 441 7.02 18.80 -27.85
N PHE A 442 6.73 17.56 -27.48
CA PHE A 442 7.50 16.82 -26.49
C PHE A 442 7.83 15.39 -26.91
N LYS A 443 8.94 14.89 -26.37
CA LYS A 443 9.33 13.48 -26.39
C LYS A 443 9.81 13.08 -25.01
N ALA A 444 9.21 12.03 -24.45
CA ALA A 444 9.60 11.49 -23.16
C ALA A 444 9.75 9.97 -23.21
N VAL A 445 10.64 9.45 -22.38
CA VAL A 445 10.81 8.01 -22.15
C VAL A 445 10.13 7.67 -20.84
N TYR A 446 9.21 6.70 -20.86
CA TYR A 446 8.59 6.18 -19.65
C TYR A 446 9.21 4.82 -19.29
N SER A 447 9.24 4.48 -18.01
CA SER A 447 9.68 3.18 -17.50
C SER A 447 8.86 2.79 -16.28
N PHE A 448 8.45 1.52 -16.19
CA PHE A 448 7.86 0.92 -15.00
C PHE A 448 8.99 0.31 -14.17
N ILE A 449 9.22 0.83 -12.96
CA ILE A 449 10.37 0.49 -12.11
C ILE A 449 9.94 0.20 -10.68
N GLU A 450 10.69 -0.66 -9.98
CA GLU A 450 10.45 -1.00 -8.57
C GLU A 450 11.52 -0.46 -7.62
N ASN A 451 12.65 0.03 -8.16
CA ASN A 451 13.81 0.49 -7.40
C ASN A 451 13.76 1.97 -7.02
N PHE A 452 12.60 2.63 -7.13
CA PHE A 452 12.42 4.03 -6.74
C PHE A 452 13.37 5.01 -7.46
N GLY A 453 13.98 4.61 -8.58
CA GLY A 453 15.01 5.39 -9.29
C GLY A 453 16.39 5.34 -8.62
N ILE A 454 16.55 4.59 -7.53
CA ILE A 454 17.80 4.41 -6.81
C ILE A 454 18.58 3.25 -7.45
N THR A 455 19.80 3.54 -7.88
CA THR A 455 20.68 2.60 -8.60
C THR A 455 21.86 2.12 -7.76
N THR A 456 22.02 2.66 -6.54
CA THR A 456 23.08 2.32 -5.61
C THR A 456 22.57 1.47 -4.44
N GLY A 457 23.46 0.69 -3.84
CA GLY A 457 23.11 -0.28 -2.81
C GLY A 457 22.36 -1.49 -3.39
N ARG A 458 22.18 -2.52 -2.56
CA ARG A 458 21.32 -3.65 -2.92
C ARG A 458 19.92 -3.36 -2.43
N GLN A 459 18.94 -3.34 -3.34
CA GLN A 459 17.54 -3.26 -2.93
C GLN A 459 17.16 -4.56 -2.24
N GLU A 460 16.87 -4.46 -0.95
CA GLU A 460 16.49 -5.59 -0.11
C GLU A 460 14.97 -5.58 0.00
N VAL A 461 14.33 -6.31 -0.90
CA VAL A 461 12.86 -6.32 -1.02
C VAL A 461 12.26 -7.17 0.11
N GLN A 462 12.18 -6.59 1.30
CA GLN A 462 11.55 -7.19 2.47
C GLN A 462 10.07 -6.77 2.58
N SER A 463 9.21 -7.65 3.12
CA SER A 463 7.76 -7.42 3.25
C SER A 463 7.39 -6.23 4.14
N GLN A 464 8.32 -5.74 4.95
CA GLN A 464 8.10 -4.62 5.88
C GLN A 464 8.43 -3.25 5.26
N PHE A 465 9.33 -3.19 4.26
CA PHE A 465 9.86 -1.95 3.70
C PHE A 465 10.06 -2.07 2.17
N PRO A 466 9.10 -1.63 1.33
CA PRO A 466 9.21 -1.78 -0.12
C PRO A 466 10.36 -0.96 -0.74
N CYS A 467 10.72 0.15 -0.09
CA CYS A 467 11.88 0.96 -0.42
C CYS A 467 12.94 0.76 0.66
N ALA A 468 13.82 -0.23 0.47
CA ALA A 468 14.89 -0.55 1.40
C ALA A 468 16.17 -0.88 0.64
N PHE A 469 17.26 -0.18 0.97
CA PHE A 469 18.56 -0.33 0.31
C PHE A 469 19.64 -0.64 1.33
N VAL A 470 20.41 -1.69 1.08
CA VAL A 470 21.46 -2.17 1.96
C VAL A 470 22.83 -1.85 1.35
N TYR A 471 23.70 -1.30 2.17
CA TYR A 471 25.08 -0.95 1.87
C TYR A 471 25.97 -1.69 2.85
N ASN A 472 26.80 -2.61 2.35
CA ASN A 472 27.69 -3.43 3.17
C ASN A 472 29.14 -3.02 2.94
N SER A 473 29.88 -2.78 4.01
CA SER A 473 31.32 -2.44 3.93
C SER A 473 32.16 -3.52 3.24
N ASN A 474 31.73 -4.78 3.33
CA ASN A 474 32.35 -5.92 2.63
C ASN A 474 32.27 -5.84 1.10
N GLU A 475 31.32 -5.10 0.56
CA GLU A 475 31.14 -4.94 -0.87
C GLU A 475 31.82 -3.65 -1.35
N THR A 476 31.49 -2.54 -0.70
CA THR A 476 32.02 -1.22 -1.01
C THR A 476 32.20 -0.40 0.27
N ARG A 477 33.41 0.11 0.50
CA ARG A 477 33.74 0.93 1.67
C ARG A 477 33.26 2.38 1.58
N ASN A 478 32.89 2.85 0.39
CA ASN A 478 32.30 4.16 0.17
C ASN A 478 31.36 4.13 -1.04
N GLY A 479 30.53 5.16 -1.18
CA GLY A 479 29.64 5.31 -2.32
C GLY A 479 28.66 6.46 -2.13
N THR A 480 27.59 6.46 -2.93
CA THR A 480 26.53 7.48 -2.87
C THR A 480 25.16 6.85 -2.68
N PHE A 481 24.24 7.62 -2.13
CA PHE A 481 22.82 7.31 -2.02
C PHE A 481 21.99 8.59 -2.13
N ALA A 482 20.77 8.47 -2.61
CA ALA A 482 19.90 9.61 -2.87
C ALA A 482 18.45 9.25 -2.54
N SER A 483 17.61 10.28 -2.39
CA SER A 483 16.16 10.11 -2.26
C SER A 483 15.56 9.47 -3.53
N PRO A 484 14.35 8.86 -3.42
CA PRO A 484 13.62 8.39 -4.58
C PRO A 484 13.52 9.45 -5.67
N ASN A 485 13.64 9.01 -6.93
CA ASN A 485 13.54 9.84 -8.13
C ASN A 485 14.55 11.00 -8.25
N TYR A 486 15.56 11.13 -7.37
CA TYR A 486 16.56 12.20 -7.46
C TYR A 486 17.27 12.20 -8.84
N PRO A 487 17.49 13.35 -9.50
CA PRO A 487 17.31 14.74 -9.01
C PRO A 487 15.87 15.29 -9.11
N GLY A 488 14.91 14.47 -9.51
CA GLY A 488 13.50 14.86 -9.59
C GLY A 488 12.79 14.90 -8.25
N LEU A 489 11.55 15.40 -8.27
CA LEU A 489 10.70 15.44 -7.08
C LEU A 489 10.50 14.03 -6.55
N TYR A 490 10.70 13.82 -5.26
CA TYR A 490 10.43 12.53 -4.65
C TYR A 490 8.92 12.25 -4.63
N PRO A 491 8.47 10.98 -4.71
CA PRO A 491 7.04 10.68 -4.64
C PRO A 491 6.49 10.93 -3.23
N ARG A 492 5.27 11.47 -3.16
CA ARG A 492 4.48 11.62 -1.92
C ARG A 492 4.11 10.25 -1.34
N ASN A 493 3.79 10.23 -0.05
CA ASN A 493 3.40 9.06 0.74
C ASN A 493 4.38 7.89 0.58
N THR A 494 5.67 8.19 0.69
CA THR A 494 6.76 7.24 0.46
C THR A 494 7.65 7.17 1.70
N GLU A 495 7.91 5.94 2.16
CA GLU A 495 8.85 5.67 3.26
C GLU A 495 9.99 4.79 2.73
N CYS A 496 11.22 5.28 2.83
CA CYS A 496 12.43 4.66 2.32
C CYS A 496 13.49 4.51 3.41
N HIS A 497 14.11 3.34 3.46
CA HIS A 497 15.16 3.02 4.42
C HIS A 497 16.48 2.70 3.73
N TYR A 498 17.57 3.22 4.29
CA TYR A 498 18.93 2.95 3.85
C TYR A 498 19.68 2.34 5.04
N PHE A 499 20.16 1.11 4.89
CA PHE A 499 20.84 0.35 5.93
C PHE A 499 22.32 0.24 5.60
N PHE A 500 23.16 0.78 6.47
CA PHE A 500 24.61 0.72 6.35
C PHE A 500 25.15 -0.28 7.37
N ASN A 501 25.78 -1.35 6.88
CA ASN A 501 26.36 -2.42 7.69
C ASN A 501 27.88 -2.45 7.54
N GLY A 502 28.56 -1.91 8.55
CA GLY A 502 30.00 -1.95 8.72
C GLY A 502 30.49 -3.21 9.47
N GLN A 503 31.80 -3.39 9.46
CA GLN A 503 32.51 -4.38 10.27
C GLN A 503 32.55 -4.00 11.76
N PRO A 504 32.88 -4.93 12.68
CA PRO A 504 32.85 -4.69 14.13
C PRO A 504 33.54 -3.42 14.64
N ASN A 505 34.56 -2.92 13.94
CA ASN A 505 35.34 -1.73 14.32
C ASN A 505 35.16 -0.55 13.35
N GLU A 506 34.12 -0.59 12.52
CA GLU A 506 33.82 0.47 11.58
C GLU A 506 32.67 1.35 12.09
N ARG A 507 32.70 2.62 11.72
CA ARG A 507 31.59 3.57 11.82
C ARG A 507 31.24 4.08 10.44
N VAL A 508 30.01 4.54 10.29
CA VAL A 508 29.47 5.12 9.05
C VAL A 508 29.49 6.63 9.17
N HIS A 509 30.18 7.29 8.25
CA HIS A 509 30.14 8.74 8.07
C HIS A 509 29.33 9.03 6.80
N LEU A 510 28.27 9.83 6.95
CA LEU A 510 27.43 10.30 5.85
C LEU A 510 27.65 11.78 5.62
N HIS A 511 27.80 12.18 4.37
CA HIS A 511 27.92 13.57 3.96
C HIS A 511 26.84 13.91 2.93
N PHE A 512 25.93 14.83 3.29
CA PHE A 512 24.85 15.29 2.41
C PHE A 512 25.34 16.47 1.57
N HIS A 513 25.53 16.24 0.27
CA HIS A 513 25.96 17.27 -0.69
C HIS A 513 24.81 18.19 -1.12
N PHE A 514 23.57 17.68 -1.04
CA PHE A 514 22.37 18.41 -1.40
C PHE A 514 21.21 17.92 -0.54
N PHE A 515 20.41 18.84 -0.01
CA PHE A 515 19.27 18.51 0.84
C PHE A 515 18.13 19.53 0.68
N ASP A 516 17.01 19.06 0.18
CA ASP A 516 15.76 19.82 -0.03
C ASP A 516 14.58 18.88 0.20
N VAL A 517 14.15 18.77 1.46
CA VAL A 517 13.00 17.95 1.87
C VAL A 517 11.90 18.89 2.35
N GLU A 518 10.66 18.68 1.91
CA GLU A 518 9.53 19.53 2.29
C GLU A 518 9.40 19.60 3.81
N GLY A 519 9.18 20.81 4.33
CA GLY A 519 8.89 20.98 5.74
C GLY A 519 9.45 22.25 6.35
N VAL A 520 9.08 22.44 7.61
CA VAL A 520 9.51 23.57 8.44
C VAL A 520 10.13 23.02 9.71
N MET A 521 11.33 23.51 10.03
CA MET A 521 12.00 23.15 11.28
C MET A 521 11.24 23.73 12.49
N PRO A 522 11.02 22.96 13.57
CA PRO A 522 11.40 21.56 13.75
C PRO A 522 10.43 20.58 13.05
N CYS A 523 10.98 19.56 12.38
CA CYS A 523 10.26 18.59 11.54
C CYS A 523 9.56 17.51 12.38
N GLU A 524 8.55 17.93 13.15
CA GLU A 524 7.81 17.09 14.07
C GLU A 524 6.43 16.69 13.52
N ALA A 525 5.75 15.78 14.22
CA ALA A 525 4.40 15.37 13.81
C ALA A 525 3.41 16.56 13.72
N VAL A 526 3.65 17.63 14.49
CA VAL A 526 2.81 18.83 14.50
C VAL A 526 3.00 19.69 13.25
N SER A 527 4.21 19.75 12.69
CA SER A 527 4.49 20.52 11.47
C SER A 527 4.01 19.80 10.22
N ALA A 528 3.59 18.53 10.35
CA ALA A 528 3.21 17.66 9.26
C ALA A 528 4.27 17.61 8.14
N SER A 529 5.53 17.86 8.46
CA SER A 529 6.63 17.93 7.49
C SER A 529 7.10 16.56 7.06
N ASP A 530 7.59 16.47 5.83
CA ASP A 530 8.45 15.36 5.43
C ASP A 530 9.75 15.40 6.24
N PHE A 531 10.43 14.26 6.36
CA PHE A 531 11.66 14.23 7.13
C PHE A 531 12.64 13.13 6.74
N VAL A 532 13.90 13.38 7.05
CA VAL A 532 14.96 12.39 7.16
C VAL A 532 15.33 12.22 8.64
N GLU A 533 15.37 10.98 9.12
CA GLU A 533 15.83 10.63 10.46
C GLU A 533 16.92 9.55 10.44
N PHE A 534 17.75 9.55 11.49
CA PHE A 534 18.93 8.72 11.61
C PHE A 534 18.84 7.83 12.86
N SER A 535 19.34 6.60 12.80
CA SER A 535 19.30 5.66 13.91
C SER A 535 20.49 4.70 13.94
N ASN A 536 21.07 4.49 15.12
CA ASN A 536 22.07 3.42 15.37
C ASN A 536 21.42 2.05 15.63
N TYR A 537 20.09 1.95 15.55
CA TYR A 537 19.32 0.73 15.85
C TYR A 537 18.30 0.43 14.76
N MET A 538 17.80 -0.81 14.70
CA MET A 538 16.70 -1.18 13.81
C MET A 538 15.36 -0.54 14.23
N SER A 539 15.25 -0.05 15.46
CA SER A 539 14.13 0.75 15.96
C SER A 539 14.47 2.25 15.92
N ARG A 540 13.56 3.11 16.39
CA ARG A 540 13.80 4.55 16.48
C ARG A 540 14.85 4.86 17.55
N ASP A 541 15.91 5.54 17.15
CA ASP A 541 16.85 6.21 18.05
C ASP A 541 16.33 7.62 18.37
N ARG A 542 16.36 8.02 19.65
CA ARG A 542 15.96 9.38 20.07
C ARG A 542 17.13 10.37 20.08
N LYS A 543 18.34 9.91 19.78
CA LYS A 543 19.56 10.73 19.77
C LYS A 543 19.57 11.80 18.69
N TYR A 544 19.10 11.46 17.48
CA TYR A 544 19.13 12.37 16.33
C TYR A 544 17.80 13.08 16.15
N SER A 545 17.85 14.37 15.84
CA SER A 545 16.69 15.14 15.39
C SER A 545 16.30 14.78 13.95
N ARG A 546 15.06 15.09 13.58
CA ARG A 546 14.60 15.01 12.20
C ARG A 546 15.09 16.22 11.39
N HIS A 547 15.37 16.00 10.11
CA HIS A 547 15.81 17.01 9.17
C HIS A 547 14.79 17.19 8.04
N CYS A 548 14.49 18.45 7.72
CA CYS A 548 13.63 18.89 6.62
C CYS A 548 14.02 20.34 6.27
N GLY A 549 13.33 20.92 5.28
CA GLY A 549 13.67 22.18 4.66
C GLY A 549 14.88 22.08 3.75
N GLN A 550 15.20 23.19 3.09
CA GLN A 550 16.39 23.32 2.27
C GLN A 550 17.62 23.59 3.15
N GLN A 551 18.65 22.76 3.02
CA GLN A 551 19.91 22.87 3.74
C GLN A 551 21.08 22.84 2.74
N LYS A 552 22.21 23.47 3.09
CA LYS A 552 23.38 23.54 2.20
C LYS A 552 24.07 22.18 2.08
N GLU A 553 24.80 21.80 3.10
CA GLU A 553 25.51 20.54 3.24
C GLU A 553 25.73 20.27 4.74
N PHE A 554 25.77 19.01 5.14
CA PHE A 554 26.01 18.61 6.53
C PHE A 554 26.43 17.15 6.63
N ASP A 555 27.08 16.82 7.75
CA ASP A 555 27.59 15.48 8.05
C ASP A 555 26.83 14.83 9.20
N VAL A 556 26.68 13.51 9.14
CA VAL A 556 26.11 12.69 10.22
C VAL A 556 26.93 11.42 10.41
N GLU A 557 27.33 11.16 11.65
CA GLU A 557 28.13 9.99 12.02
C GLU A 557 27.36 9.02 12.90
N SER A 558 27.54 7.73 12.64
CA SER A 558 27.03 6.65 13.47
C SER A 558 27.93 6.40 14.69
N ASP A 559 27.35 5.88 15.77
CA ASP A 559 28.10 5.51 16.98
C ASP A 559 28.79 4.15 16.84
N ARG A 560 28.33 3.29 15.94
CA ARG A 560 28.74 1.89 15.80
C ARG A 560 28.64 1.46 14.34
N LYS A 561 28.97 0.19 14.09
CA LYS A 561 28.92 -0.45 12.76
C LYS A 561 27.60 -0.41 11.99
N PHE A 562 26.47 -0.12 12.64
CA PHE A 562 25.17 -0.11 11.98
C PHE A 562 24.61 1.30 11.97
N PHE A 563 24.11 1.72 10.81
CA PHE A 563 23.42 2.99 10.68
C PHE A 563 22.22 2.88 9.75
N ARG A 564 21.09 3.46 10.17
CA ARG A 564 19.86 3.52 9.38
C ARG A 564 19.48 4.97 9.10
N VAL A 565 19.24 5.27 7.84
CA VAL A 565 18.59 6.50 7.40
C VAL A 565 17.16 6.16 7.00
N THR A 566 16.18 6.89 7.53
CA THR A 566 14.78 6.77 7.12
C THR A 566 14.34 8.10 6.51
N PHE A 567 13.89 8.05 5.26
CA PHE A 567 13.18 9.14 4.59
C PHE A 567 11.69 8.85 4.61
N LYS A 568 10.87 9.83 5.00
CA LYS A 568 9.41 9.70 5.00
C LYS A 568 8.75 10.95 4.45
N SER A 569 7.91 10.77 3.43
CA SER A 569 7.02 11.79 2.89
C SER A 569 5.55 11.56 3.24
N ASN A 570 4.79 12.64 3.36
CA ASN A 570 3.35 12.68 3.62
C ASN A 570 2.55 12.74 2.29
N GLU A 571 1.24 12.99 2.35
CA GLU A 571 0.38 13.10 1.17
C GLU A 571 0.37 14.49 0.48
N ARG A 572 1.13 15.48 0.97
CA ARG A 572 1.02 16.91 0.60
C ARG A 572 2.37 17.56 0.32
N TYR A 573 2.44 18.25 -0.82
CA TYR A 573 3.67 18.92 -1.27
C TYR A 573 4.84 17.93 -1.43
N ASP A 574 5.88 18.36 -2.12
CA ASP A 574 7.08 17.58 -2.41
C ASP A 574 8.23 18.55 -2.71
N ALA A 575 9.44 18.02 -2.72
CA ALA A 575 10.66 18.79 -2.97
C ALA A 575 11.68 17.92 -3.73
N THR A 576 12.85 18.49 -4.05
CA THR A 576 13.84 17.82 -4.92
C THR A 576 14.63 16.71 -4.22
N GLY A 577 14.48 16.57 -2.91
CA GLY A 577 15.03 15.47 -2.12
C GLY A 577 16.48 15.68 -1.73
N PHE A 578 17.26 14.60 -1.70
CA PHE A 578 18.65 14.67 -1.24
C PHE A 578 19.60 13.78 -2.05
N ASN A 579 20.88 14.15 -2.03
CA ASN A 579 21.98 13.34 -2.54
C ASN A 579 23.15 13.40 -1.56
N ALA A 580 23.68 12.23 -1.21
CA ALA A 580 24.67 12.07 -0.16
C ALA A 580 25.70 11.00 -0.51
N SER A 581 26.87 11.12 0.10
CA SER A 581 27.90 10.09 0.08
C SER A 581 28.02 9.42 1.45
N TYR A 582 28.53 8.20 1.45
CA TYR A 582 28.84 7.46 2.67
C TYR A 582 30.25 6.89 2.60
N VAL A 583 30.88 6.75 3.76
CA VAL A 583 32.15 6.03 3.93
C VAL A 583 32.13 5.24 5.23
N PHE A 584 32.61 4.00 5.18
CA PHE A 584 32.90 3.17 6.35
C PHE A 584 34.32 3.50 6.82
N VAL A 585 34.43 4.02 8.04
CA VAL A 585 35.68 4.48 8.66
C VAL A 585 36.05 3.52 9.78
N ASP A 586 37.25 2.93 9.71
CA ASP A 586 37.80 2.11 10.80
C ASP A 586 38.09 3.02 12.02
N GLU A 587 37.79 2.56 13.24
CA GLU A 587 37.99 3.33 14.49
C GLU A 587 39.46 3.65 14.84
N GLU A 588 40.43 3.27 14.00
CA GLU A 588 41.88 3.36 14.20
C GLU A 588 42.36 2.95 15.61
N GLY A 589 42.77 1.69 15.71
CA GLY A 589 43.71 1.27 16.76
C GLY A 589 45.02 2.05 16.62
N ASN A 590 45.33 2.87 17.63
CA ASN A 590 46.63 3.51 17.79
C ASN A 590 47.79 2.49 17.65
N TYR A 591 48.60 2.71 16.62
CA TYR A 591 50.04 2.41 16.47
C TYR A 591 50.63 1.22 17.25
N THR A 592 50.97 0.16 16.53
CA THR A 592 52.22 -0.57 16.81
C THR A 592 53.16 -0.44 15.62
N THR A 593 54.14 0.44 15.76
CA THR A 593 55.32 0.47 14.89
C THR A 593 56.11 -0.82 15.11
N LYS A 594 55.91 -1.82 14.24
CA LYS A 594 56.96 -2.82 14.00
C LYS A 594 58.00 -2.18 13.08
N PRO A 595 59.28 -2.12 13.46
CA PRO A 595 60.31 -1.63 12.56
C PRO A 595 60.49 -2.62 11.39
N PRO A 596 60.77 -2.14 10.17
CA PRO A 596 61.04 -3.00 9.04
C PRO A 596 62.40 -3.69 9.20
N THR A 597 62.41 -5.01 9.06
CA THR A 597 63.62 -5.77 8.72
C THR A 597 64.05 -5.39 7.30
N SER A 598 65.07 -4.54 7.19
CA SER A 598 65.71 -4.21 5.92
C SER A 598 66.75 -5.26 5.55
N ASN A 599 66.53 -5.93 4.42
CA ASN A 599 67.61 -6.51 3.63
C ASN A 599 68.06 -5.46 2.63
N ALA A 600 69.14 -4.74 2.93
CA ALA A 600 69.95 -4.07 1.92
C ALA A 600 71.39 -3.91 2.43
N THR A 601 72.27 -4.52 1.66
CA THR A 601 73.74 -4.52 1.65
C THR A 601 74.40 -3.14 1.77
N THR A 602 75.39 -3.05 2.68
CA THR A 602 76.68 -2.32 2.63
C THR A 602 76.79 -0.96 1.93
N LEU A 603 77.24 0.10 2.64
CA LEU A 603 78.64 0.59 2.63
C LEU A 603 78.86 1.82 3.56
N LYS A 604 79.90 1.74 4.41
CA LYS A 604 80.80 2.81 4.95
C LYS A 604 80.25 4.07 5.67
N GLY A 605 80.57 4.17 6.98
CA GLY A 605 81.51 5.18 7.51
C GLY A 605 80.98 6.44 8.24
N ALA A 606 81.51 6.66 9.46
CA ALA A 606 81.73 7.94 10.19
C ALA A 606 80.50 8.70 10.74
N THR A 607 80.16 8.64 12.04
CA THR A 607 80.65 9.38 13.26
C THR A 607 80.05 10.78 13.51
N ILE A 608 79.68 11.01 14.80
CA ILE A 608 79.60 12.27 15.61
C ILE A 608 78.25 13.04 15.55
N THR A 609 77.37 12.93 16.57
CA THR A 609 77.19 13.78 17.79
C THR A 609 77.09 15.28 17.50
N VAL A 610 76.04 16.02 17.92
CA VAL A 610 75.89 16.78 19.18
C VAL A 610 74.60 17.62 19.02
N LEU A 611 73.58 17.48 19.88
CA LEU A 611 73.25 18.30 21.07
C LEU A 611 72.79 19.77 20.80
N ALA A 612 71.60 20.03 21.38
CA ALA A 612 71.28 21.17 22.25
C ALA A 612 70.78 22.54 21.72
N MET A 613 69.66 22.91 22.36
CA MET A 613 69.29 24.21 22.93
C MET A 613 68.70 25.27 21.97
N LEU A 614 67.41 25.60 22.11
CA LEU A 614 66.68 26.33 23.19
C LEU A 614 66.75 27.86 23.02
N LEU A 615 65.67 28.50 23.49
CA LEU A 615 65.50 29.93 23.85
C LEU A 615 65.13 30.86 22.67
N PHE A 616 64.24 31.86 22.78
CA PHE A 616 63.28 32.32 23.77
C PHE A 616 62.43 33.45 23.11
N THR A 617 61.42 33.93 23.84
CA THR A 617 60.76 35.26 23.80
C THR A 617 59.58 35.57 22.86
N SER A 618 58.37 35.51 23.43
CA SER A 618 57.48 36.63 23.87
C SER A 618 56.95 37.74 22.91
N PRO A 619 55.80 38.37 23.28
CA PRO A 619 54.69 38.72 22.38
C PRO A 619 54.39 40.24 22.28
N PHE A 620 53.46 40.67 21.41
CA PHE A 620 52.56 41.85 21.56
C PHE A 620 51.51 41.77 20.41
N LEU A 621 50.16 41.73 20.56
CA LEU A 621 49.11 42.59 21.15
C LEU A 621 48.45 43.59 20.16
N LEU A 622 47.10 43.62 20.21
CA LEU A 622 46.11 44.62 19.70
C LEU A 622 45.83 44.67 18.19
N GLY A 623 44.61 44.90 17.69
CA GLY A 623 43.33 45.29 18.30
C GLY A 623 42.20 45.22 17.25
N ARG A 624 40.96 44.94 17.67
CA ARG A 624 39.80 45.87 17.81
C ARG A 624 38.85 45.97 16.58
N VAL A 625 37.66 45.39 16.82
CA VAL A 625 36.28 45.57 16.28
C VAL A 625 35.76 47.01 16.60
N PRO A 626 34.59 47.57 16.13
CA PRO A 626 33.47 47.08 15.28
C PRO A 626 32.99 48.03 14.14
N LEU A 627 32.10 47.53 13.27
CA LEU A 627 30.71 48.01 13.10
C LEU A 627 29.84 46.89 12.52
#